data_AF-A0A6G1FV28-F1
#
_entry.id   AF-A0A6G1FV28-F1
#
_cell.length_a   1.000
_cell.length_b   1.000
_cell.length_c   1.000
_cell.angle_alpha   90.00
_cell.angle_beta   90.00
_cell.angle_gamma   90.00
#
_symmetry.space_group_name_H-M   'P 1'
#
loop_
_entity.id
_entity.type
_entity.pdbx_description
1 polymer ?
#
loop_
_entity_poly.entity_id
_entity_poly.type
_entity_poly.pdbx_seq_one_letter_code
_entity_poly.pdbx_strand_id
1 'polypeptide(L)'
;MLPAAYAQGGCSPLHFVWARATTEPPTGVDNANAAQFEAAAARYWSKGYGAAGYSIYTNVTSLIPDATGYPVHYPASFSGCSSENKGIADLVSQLTTQAERCPEQKFALGGHSQGGVVLVRAIPQIPAAVQQRVIAITMVGSPNCPTSVKGKCKSYCNEGDSICSASGTGSSGRCNTRRNALVDLFQSDPEYVDGVLDLRSTSDLEARAAPDCSQPEPAEKGHRASGGSAHLAYSADGFYTRAAACYILRAFTASQGVA
;
A
#
# COMPACT_ATOMS: atom_id res chain seq x y z
N MET A 1 18.03 0.20 -20.85
CA MET A 1 17.35 -0.82 -21.68
C MET A 1 16.82 -1.87 -20.73
N LEU A 2 15.52 -2.15 -20.73
CA LEU A 2 14.93 -3.25 -19.95
C LEU A 2 15.51 -4.59 -20.44
N PRO A 3 15.74 -5.59 -19.57
CA PRO A 3 16.18 -6.91 -20.00
C PRO A 3 15.23 -7.49 -21.07
N ALA A 4 15.80 -8.15 -22.07
CA ALA A 4 15.06 -8.70 -23.22
C ALA A 4 13.92 -9.67 -22.82
N ALA A 5 13.95 -10.23 -21.61
CA ALA A 5 12.93 -11.16 -21.10
C ALA A 5 11.56 -10.50 -20.83
N TYR A 6 11.49 -9.23 -20.40
CA TYR A 6 10.21 -8.58 -20.12
C TYR A 6 9.44 -8.23 -21.41
N ALA A 7 10.17 -7.97 -22.50
CA ALA A 7 9.59 -7.58 -23.78
C ALA A 7 8.94 -8.75 -24.56
N GLN A 8 9.11 -10.01 -24.13
CA GLN A 8 8.74 -11.19 -24.94
C GLN A 8 7.43 -11.87 -24.50
N GLY A 9 6.68 -11.36 -23.51
CA GLY A 9 5.49 -12.07 -23.02
C GLY A 9 4.40 -11.25 -22.31
N GLY A 10 4.44 -9.91 -22.35
CA GLY A 10 3.45 -9.07 -21.66
C GLY A 10 3.60 -9.02 -20.13
N CYS A 11 4.72 -9.50 -19.59
CA CYS A 11 5.06 -9.41 -18.17
C CYS A 11 5.75 -8.09 -17.84
N SER A 12 5.25 -7.36 -16.85
CA SER A 12 5.92 -6.15 -16.39
C SER A 12 7.20 -6.44 -15.62
N PRO A 13 8.20 -5.53 -15.67
CA PRO A 13 9.41 -5.65 -14.85
C PRO A 13 9.12 -5.63 -13.34
N LEU A 14 8.14 -4.82 -12.94
CA LEU A 14 7.69 -4.68 -11.57
C LEU A 14 6.16 -4.78 -11.53
N HIS A 15 5.64 -5.48 -10.53
CA HIS A 15 4.21 -5.52 -10.21
C HIS A 15 3.98 -5.02 -8.78
N PHE A 16 3.27 -3.89 -8.65
CA PHE A 16 3.01 -3.20 -7.39
C PHE A 16 1.65 -3.64 -6.79
N VAL A 17 1.67 -4.34 -5.66
CA VAL A 17 0.46 -4.87 -5.00
C VAL A 17 0.17 -4.06 -3.74
N TRP A 18 -1.03 -3.50 -3.63
CA TRP A 18 -1.36 -2.56 -2.55
C TRP A 18 -2.67 -2.86 -1.83
N ALA A 19 -2.64 -2.91 -0.50
CA ALA A 19 -3.83 -3.00 0.35
C ALA A 19 -4.20 -1.62 0.93
N ARG A 20 -5.39 -1.11 0.59
CA ARG A 20 -5.88 0.21 1.01
C ARG A 20 -6.23 0.30 2.50
N ALA A 21 -6.60 1.47 3.00
CA ALA A 21 -7.03 1.70 4.38
C ALA A 21 -8.52 1.43 4.60
N THR A 22 -8.92 1.37 5.88
CA THR A 22 -10.30 1.11 6.27
C THR A 22 -11.25 2.14 5.66
N THR A 23 -12.36 1.68 5.09
CA THR A 23 -13.43 2.42 4.40
C THR A 23 -13.05 3.12 3.10
N GLU A 24 -11.79 3.06 2.67
CA GLU A 24 -11.44 3.60 1.35
C GLU A 24 -12.22 2.86 0.24
N PRO A 25 -12.63 3.54 -0.84
CA PRO A 25 -13.40 2.93 -1.89
C PRO A 25 -12.59 1.88 -2.70
N PRO A 26 -13.26 0.88 -3.30
CA PRO A 26 -14.71 0.71 -3.34
C PRO A 26 -15.30 0.17 -2.02
N THR A 27 -16.49 0.65 -1.65
CA THR A 27 -17.28 0.14 -0.52
C THR A 27 -18.35 -0.84 -0.99
N GLY A 28 -18.90 -1.65 -0.06
CA GLY A 28 -19.95 -2.63 -0.38
C GLY A 28 -19.47 -3.85 -1.18
N VAL A 29 -18.16 -4.11 -1.20
CA VAL A 29 -17.52 -5.21 -1.95
C VAL A 29 -17.28 -6.45 -1.08
N ASP A 30 -17.98 -6.59 0.05
CA ASP A 30 -17.77 -7.68 1.00
C ASP A 30 -17.83 -9.07 0.37
N ASN A 31 -18.72 -9.27 -0.60
CA ASN A 31 -18.87 -10.55 -1.33
C ASN A 31 -18.66 -10.39 -2.84
N ALA A 32 -17.94 -9.34 -3.26
CA ALA A 32 -17.65 -9.12 -4.67
C ALA A 32 -16.66 -10.17 -5.19
N ASN A 33 -16.92 -10.72 -6.37
CA ASN A 33 -15.87 -11.37 -7.16
C ASN A 33 -14.94 -10.31 -7.79
N ALA A 34 -13.85 -10.75 -8.44
CA ALA A 34 -12.89 -9.84 -9.04
C ALA A 34 -13.54 -8.85 -10.04
N ALA A 35 -14.40 -9.32 -10.95
CA ALA A 35 -15.04 -8.43 -11.93
C ALA A 35 -15.97 -7.39 -11.27
N GLN A 36 -16.69 -7.78 -10.21
CA GLN A 36 -17.53 -6.88 -9.43
C GLN A 36 -16.71 -5.86 -8.65
N PHE A 37 -15.58 -6.27 -8.06
CA PHE A 37 -14.65 -5.37 -7.39
C PHE A 37 -14.12 -4.34 -8.38
N GLU A 38 -13.62 -4.78 -9.53
CA GLU A 38 -13.06 -3.91 -10.58
C GLU A 38 -14.10 -2.93 -11.12
N ALA A 39 -15.34 -3.40 -11.37
CA ALA A 39 -16.43 -2.53 -11.79
C ALA A 39 -16.79 -1.48 -10.73
N ALA A 40 -16.69 -1.81 -9.44
CA ALA A 40 -16.90 -0.86 -8.36
C ALA A 40 -15.72 0.12 -8.23
N ALA A 41 -14.49 -0.40 -8.25
CA ALA A 41 -13.25 0.37 -8.17
C ALA A 41 -13.13 1.39 -9.31
N ALA A 42 -13.56 1.02 -10.52
CA ALA A 42 -13.51 1.87 -11.71
C ALA A 42 -14.29 3.19 -11.57
N ARG A 43 -15.31 3.24 -10.68
CA ARG A 43 -16.12 4.43 -10.39
C ARG A 43 -15.37 5.49 -9.58
N TYR A 44 -14.24 5.12 -8.99
CA TYR A 44 -13.44 6.00 -8.15
C TYR A 44 -12.12 6.34 -8.85
N TRP A 45 -11.61 7.54 -8.59
CA TRP A 45 -10.34 8.01 -9.13
C TRP A 45 -9.16 7.14 -8.67
N SER A 46 -9.23 6.62 -7.43
CA SER A 46 -8.17 5.80 -6.83
C SER A 46 -8.14 4.37 -7.34
N LYS A 47 -9.11 3.95 -8.17
CA LYS A 47 -9.16 2.61 -8.79
C LYS A 47 -8.94 1.45 -7.81
N GLY A 48 -9.45 1.58 -6.58
CA GLY A 48 -9.34 0.56 -5.53
C GLY A 48 -8.04 0.55 -4.74
N TYR A 49 -7.08 1.44 -5.04
CA TYR A 49 -5.83 1.57 -4.27
C TYR A 49 -5.97 2.42 -3.01
N GLY A 50 -7.05 3.19 -2.88
CA GLY A 50 -7.10 4.27 -1.89
C GLY A 50 -6.17 5.43 -2.25
N ALA A 51 -6.20 6.50 -1.48
CA ALA A 51 -5.54 7.75 -1.84
C ALA A 51 -4.01 7.64 -1.83
N ALA A 52 -3.44 7.12 -0.74
CA ALA A 52 -2.01 6.89 -0.63
C ALA A 52 -1.52 5.85 -1.65
N GLY A 53 -2.24 4.75 -1.81
CA GLY A 53 -1.88 3.69 -2.75
C GLY A 53 -1.86 4.16 -4.20
N TYR A 54 -2.86 4.94 -4.61
CA TYR A 54 -2.91 5.47 -5.97
C TYR A 54 -1.78 6.48 -6.22
N SER A 55 -1.49 7.36 -5.24
CA SER A 55 -0.34 8.28 -5.32
C SER A 55 1.00 7.54 -5.46
N ILE A 56 1.20 6.46 -4.70
CA ILE A 56 2.43 5.64 -4.83
C ILE A 56 2.46 4.95 -6.19
N TYR A 57 1.35 4.36 -6.62
CA TYR A 57 1.24 3.68 -7.91
C TYR A 57 1.60 4.60 -9.08
N THR A 58 1.03 5.80 -9.14
CA THR A 58 1.31 6.76 -10.23
C THR A 58 2.78 7.19 -10.24
N ASN A 59 3.37 7.42 -9.06
CA ASN A 59 4.80 7.71 -8.94
C ASN A 59 5.66 6.52 -9.39
N VAL A 60 5.32 5.29 -9.00
CA VAL A 60 6.05 4.08 -9.38
C VAL A 60 6.01 3.89 -10.90
N THR A 61 4.83 4.00 -11.53
CA THR A 61 4.71 3.84 -12.99
C THR A 61 5.37 4.98 -13.78
N SER A 62 5.52 6.16 -13.18
CA SER A 62 6.30 7.25 -13.76
C SER A 62 7.81 7.00 -13.67
N LEU A 63 8.29 6.42 -12.56
CA LEU A 63 9.71 6.17 -12.31
C LEU A 63 10.22 4.88 -12.97
N ILE A 64 9.36 3.88 -13.10
CA ILE A 64 9.68 2.56 -13.66
C ILE A 64 8.69 2.32 -14.81
N PRO A 65 9.08 2.63 -16.05
CA PRO A 65 8.25 2.36 -17.22
C PRO A 65 7.83 0.89 -17.28
N ASP A 66 6.62 0.65 -17.77
CA ASP A 66 5.98 -0.66 -17.90
C ASP A 66 5.67 -1.37 -16.58
N ALA A 67 5.94 -0.76 -15.42
CA ALA A 67 5.44 -1.29 -14.14
C ALA A 67 3.91 -1.38 -14.16
N THR A 68 3.39 -2.47 -13.60
CA THR A 68 1.94 -2.67 -13.43
C THR A 68 1.59 -2.64 -11.96
N GLY A 69 0.30 -2.57 -11.66
CA GLY A 69 -0.19 -2.60 -10.29
C GLY A 69 -1.39 -3.52 -10.12
N TYR A 70 -1.67 -3.86 -8.87
CA TYR A 70 -2.88 -4.54 -8.46
C TYR A 70 -3.39 -3.98 -7.12
N PRO A 71 -4.61 -3.42 -7.08
CA PRO A 71 -5.26 -3.09 -5.82
C PRO A 71 -5.77 -4.39 -5.20
N VAL A 72 -5.45 -4.66 -3.94
CA VAL A 72 -5.95 -5.87 -3.26
C VAL A 72 -7.48 -5.83 -3.20
N HIS A 73 -8.12 -6.89 -3.69
CA HIS A 73 -9.56 -7.05 -3.78
C HIS A 73 -10.12 -7.52 -2.44
N TYR A 74 -10.36 -6.55 -1.56
CA TYR A 74 -10.94 -6.82 -0.25
C TYR A 74 -11.85 -5.69 0.23
N PRO A 75 -12.67 -5.93 1.27
CA PRO A 75 -13.71 -4.98 1.66
C PRO A 75 -13.16 -3.69 2.29
N ALA A 76 -11.97 -3.75 2.89
CA ALA A 76 -11.44 -2.69 3.73
C ALA A 76 -12.43 -2.22 4.81
N SER A 77 -13.33 -3.09 5.29
CA SER A 77 -14.40 -2.70 6.21
C SER A 77 -13.96 -2.76 7.67
N PHE A 78 -14.81 -2.26 8.58
CA PHE A 78 -14.58 -2.35 10.03
C PHE A 78 -14.75 -3.75 10.61
N SER A 79 -15.08 -4.75 9.79
CA SER A 79 -15.21 -6.16 10.20
C SER A 79 -13.88 -6.81 10.63
N GLY A 80 -12.79 -6.02 10.70
CA GLY A 80 -11.49 -6.40 11.23
C GLY A 80 -10.95 -7.64 10.54
N CYS A 81 -10.83 -8.72 11.32
CA CYS A 81 -10.36 -10.01 10.87
C CYS A 81 -11.03 -10.54 9.59
N SER A 82 -12.35 -10.35 9.45
CA SER A 82 -13.07 -10.85 8.28
C SER A 82 -12.63 -10.15 6.99
N SER A 83 -12.56 -8.81 7.03
CA SER A 83 -12.01 -8.00 5.94
C SER A 83 -10.53 -8.35 5.69
N GLU A 84 -9.70 -8.29 6.73
CA GLU A 84 -8.25 -8.54 6.61
C GLU A 84 -7.94 -9.93 6.02
N ASN A 85 -8.66 -10.98 6.41
CA ASN A 85 -8.45 -12.34 5.90
C ASN A 85 -8.73 -12.44 4.40
N LYS A 86 -9.73 -11.72 3.88
CA LYS A 86 -10.00 -11.64 2.44
C LYS A 86 -8.85 -10.94 1.71
N GLY A 87 -8.34 -9.84 2.28
CA GLY A 87 -7.17 -9.14 1.73
C GLY A 87 -5.90 -9.99 1.73
N ILE A 88 -5.68 -10.79 2.78
CA ILE A 88 -4.55 -11.73 2.84
C ILE A 88 -4.66 -12.78 1.73
N ALA A 89 -5.82 -13.42 1.61
CA ALA A 89 -6.06 -14.47 0.63
C ALA A 89 -5.87 -13.96 -0.81
N ASP A 90 -6.45 -12.79 -1.11
CA ASP A 90 -6.35 -12.16 -2.42
C ASP A 90 -4.91 -11.71 -2.74
N LEU A 91 -4.21 -11.06 -1.79
CA LEU A 91 -2.81 -10.65 -1.98
C LEU A 91 -1.90 -11.87 -2.27
N VAL A 92 -2.02 -12.93 -1.48
CA VAL A 92 -1.20 -14.15 -1.67
C VAL A 92 -1.53 -14.79 -3.02
N SER A 93 -2.83 -14.90 -3.36
CA SER A 93 -3.28 -15.47 -4.64
C SER A 93 -2.78 -14.67 -5.84
N GLN A 94 -2.83 -13.34 -5.79
CA GLN A 94 -2.30 -12.47 -6.84
C GLN A 94 -0.81 -12.69 -7.01
N LEU A 95 -0.05 -12.69 -5.92
CA LEU A 95 1.39 -12.89 -5.98
C LEU A 95 1.77 -14.25 -6.55
N THR A 96 1.12 -15.34 -6.11
CA THR A 96 1.42 -16.68 -6.63
C THR A 96 1.04 -16.81 -8.11
N THR A 97 -0.12 -16.31 -8.50
CA THR A 97 -0.60 -16.37 -9.88
C THR A 97 0.31 -15.56 -10.82
N GLN A 98 0.68 -14.34 -10.45
CA GLN A 98 1.60 -13.53 -11.25
C GLN A 98 3.01 -14.11 -11.25
N ALA A 99 3.45 -14.67 -10.13
CA ALA A 99 4.74 -15.33 -10.03
C ALA A 99 4.89 -16.54 -10.96
N GLU A 100 3.81 -17.30 -11.18
CA GLU A 100 3.75 -18.43 -12.11
C GLU A 100 3.71 -17.96 -13.57
N ARG A 101 2.90 -16.93 -13.86
CA ARG A 101 2.78 -16.35 -15.21
C ARG A 101 4.04 -15.62 -15.65
N CYS A 102 4.71 -14.95 -14.72
CA CYS A 102 5.87 -14.10 -14.95
C CYS A 102 7.02 -14.49 -14.00
N PRO A 103 7.80 -15.55 -14.33
CA PRO A 103 8.83 -16.09 -13.44
C PRO A 103 9.93 -15.11 -13.03
N GLU A 104 10.22 -14.11 -13.85
CA GLU A 104 11.28 -13.11 -13.58
C GLU A 104 10.76 -11.82 -12.94
N GLN A 105 9.44 -11.59 -12.96
CA GLN A 105 8.81 -10.36 -12.49
C GLN A 105 9.13 -10.11 -11.01
N LYS A 106 9.49 -8.86 -10.71
CA LYS A 106 9.70 -8.40 -9.33
C LYS A 106 8.40 -7.87 -8.76
N PHE A 107 8.27 -7.97 -7.45
CA PHE A 107 7.11 -7.48 -6.71
C PHE A 107 7.50 -6.37 -5.74
N ALA A 108 6.71 -5.31 -5.74
CA ALA A 108 6.69 -4.33 -4.65
C ALA A 108 5.34 -4.46 -3.95
N LEU A 109 5.33 -4.49 -2.62
CA LEU A 109 4.12 -4.59 -1.83
C LEU A 109 3.89 -3.33 -1.00
N GLY A 110 2.66 -3.08 -0.59
CA GLY A 110 2.42 -2.07 0.40
C GLY A 110 1.01 -2.03 0.96
N GLY A 111 0.82 -1.19 1.97
CA GLY A 111 -0.50 -0.92 2.47
C GLY A 111 -0.59 0.23 3.46
N HIS A 112 -1.82 0.69 3.67
CA HIS A 112 -2.15 1.79 4.58
C HIS A 112 -3.07 1.31 5.69
N SER A 113 -2.78 1.65 6.95
CA SER A 113 -3.66 1.38 8.09
C SER A 113 -4.03 -0.12 8.19
N GLN A 114 -5.29 -0.48 7.94
CA GLN A 114 -5.74 -1.87 7.84
C GLN A 114 -4.97 -2.68 6.78
N GLY A 115 -4.62 -2.08 5.66
CA GLY A 115 -3.80 -2.71 4.63
C GLY A 115 -2.40 -3.08 5.13
N GLY A 116 -1.79 -2.28 6.01
CA GLY A 116 -0.55 -2.66 6.68
C GLY A 116 -0.69 -3.93 7.52
N VAL A 117 -1.83 -4.11 8.20
CA VAL A 117 -2.14 -5.35 8.94
C VAL A 117 -2.30 -6.55 7.99
N VAL A 118 -2.97 -6.35 6.84
CA VAL A 118 -3.05 -7.37 5.78
C VAL A 118 -1.64 -7.80 5.37
N LEU A 119 -0.73 -6.85 5.12
CA LEU A 119 0.64 -7.14 4.69
C LEU A 119 1.42 -7.92 5.75
N VAL A 120 1.43 -7.43 6.99
CA VAL A 120 2.14 -8.08 8.11
C VAL A 120 1.72 -9.55 8.27
N ARG A 121 0.42 -9.84 8.07
CA ARG A 121 -0.15 -11.19 8.21
C ARG A 121 -0.03 -12.04 6.94
N ALA A 122 0.03 -11.43 5.76
CA ALA A 122 0.18 -12.13 4.48
C ALA A 122 1.63 -12.54 4.21
N ILE A 123 2.62 -11.71 4.57
CA ILE A 123 4.05 -11.97 4.34
C ILE A 123 4.50 -13.39 4.74
N PRO A 124 4.19 -13.93 5.93
CA PRO A 124 4.58 -15.29 6.30
C PRO A 124 3.86 -16.41 5.53
N GLN A 125 2.79 -16.09 4.79
CA GLN A 125 2.00 -17.03 3.99
C GLN A 125 2.41 -17.04 2.51
N ILE A 126 3.25 -16.09 2.08
CA ILE A 126 3.79 -16.05 0.72
C ILE A 126 4.83 -17.18 0.57
N PRO A 127 4.74 -18.03 -0.47
CA PRO A 127 5.75 -19.06 -0.72
C PRO A 127 7.16 -18.46 -0.83
N ALA A 128 8.16 -19.12 -0.23
CA ALA A 128 9.52 -18.59 -0.14
C ALA A 128 10.11 -18.16 -1.50
N ALA A 129 9.87 -18.94 -2.56
CA ALA A 129 10.32 -18.63 -3.92
C ALA A 129 9.71 -17.33 -4.50
N VAL A 130 8.47 -17.01 -4.12
CA VAL A 130 7.81 -15.74 -4.48
C VAL A 130 8.31 -14.62 -3.58
N GLN A 131 8.49 -14.90 -2.28
CA GLN A 131 8.99 -13.93 -1.31
C GLN A 131 10.39 -13.41 -1.66
N GLN A 132 11.25 -14.22 -2.30
CA GLN A 132 12.55 -13.79 -2.82
C GLN A 132 12.45 -12.76 -3.95
N ARG A 133 11.33 -12.73 -4.69
CA ARG A 133 11.04 -11.75 -5.75
C ARG A 133 10.35 -10.49 -5.24
N VAL A 134 9.91 -10.47 -3.97
CA VAL A 134 9.48 -9.23 -3.30
C VAL A 134 10.71 -8.42 -2.94
N ILE A 135 10.93 -7.32 -3.65
CA ILE A 135 12.13 -6.48 -3.52
C ILE A 135 11.94 -5.27 -2.61
N ALA A 136 10.70 -4.82 -2.42
CA ALA A 136 10.36 -3.68 -1.60
C ALA A 136 8.98 -3.84 -0.98
N ILE A 137 8.84 -3.37 0.26
CA ILE A 137 7.58 -3.28 0.99
C ILE A 137 7.48 -1.87 1.55
N THR A 138 6.41 -1.16 1.25
CA THR A 138 6.18 0.21 1.72
C THR A 138 4.85 0.30 2.43
N MET A 139 4.86 0.70 3.69
CA MET A 139 3.66 0.88 4.49
C MET A 139 3.56 2.34 4.92
N VAL A 140 2.33 2.84 5.02
CA VAL A 140 2.05 4.19 5.53
C VAL A 140 0.99 4.07 6.62
N GLY A 141 1.09 4.86 7.69
CA GLY A 141 0.08 4.86 8.77
C GLY A 141 -0.21 3.47 9.31
N SER A 142 0.81 2.62 9.41
CA SER A 142 0.67 1.18 9.59
C SER A 142 1.58 0.68 10.71
N PRO A 143 1.36 -0.54 11.22
CA PRO A 143 2.30 -1.17 12.17
C PRO A 143 3.72 -1.20 11.62
N ASN A 144 4.72 -1.27 12.51
CA ASN A 144 6.11 -1.40 12.08
C ASN A 144 6.32 -2.65 11.19
N CYS A 145 7.31 -2.58 10.30
CA CYS A 145 7.73 -3.69 9.46
C CYS A 145 8.01 -4.97 10.27
N PRO A 146 7.56 -6.16 9.80
CA PRO A 146 7.95 -7.42 10.40
C PRO A 146 9.47 -7.61 10.37
N THR A 147 10.03 -8.19 11.43
CA THR A 147 11.47 -8.45 11.52
C THR A 147 12.00 -9.27 10.34
N SER A 148 11.20 -10.22 9.84
CA SER A 148 11.54 -11.10 8.72
C SER A 148 11.80 -10.36 7.40
N VAL A 149 11.28 -9.14 7.24
CA VAL A 149 11.43 -8.34 6.01
C VAL A 149 12.04 -6.97 6.27
N LYS A 150 12.61 -6.73 7.45
CA LYS A 150 13.14 -5.41 7.86
C LYS A 150 14.15 -4.83 6.86
N GLY A 151 14.95 -5.67 6.20
CA GLY A 151 15.91 -5.24 5.17
C GLY A 151 15.30 -4.72 3.88
N LYS A 152 14.01 -5.01 3.63
CA LYS A 152 13.29 -4.64 2.40
C LYS A 152 11.95 -3.94 2.67
N CYS A 153 11.75 -3.44 3.89
CA CYS A 153 10.49 -2.85 4.31
C CYS A 153 10.70 -1.47 4.94
N LYS A 154 9.84 -0.52 4.56
CA LYS A 154 9.73 0.82 5.13
C LYS A 154 8.32 1.07 5.65
N SER A 155 8.21 1.61 6.86
CA SER A 155 6.92 1.92 7.51
C SER A 155 6.85 3.39 7.88
N TYR A 156 6.33 4.21 6.96
CA TYR A 156 6.26 5.65 7.09
C TYR A 156 5.14 6.12 8.03
N CYS A 157 5.49 7.05 8.92
CA CYS A 157 4.63 7.53 9.99
C CYS A 157 4.63 9.06 10.08
N ASN A 158 3.50 9.70 9.77
CA ASN A 158 3.37 11.14 9.98
C ASN A 158 3.51 11.48 11.47
N GLU A 159 4.04 12.66 11.76
CA GLU A 159 4.03 13.20 13.11
C GLU A 159 2.58 13.29 13.61
N GLY A 160 2.30 12.72 14.78
CA GLY A 160 0.97 12.68 15.36
C GLY A 160 0.08 11.50 14.94
N ASP A 161 0.53 10.63 14.03
CA ASP A 161 -0.24 9.41 13.70
C ASP A 161 -0.13 8.37 14.84
N SER A 162 -1.21 8.21 15.61
CA SER A 162 -1.31 7.30 16.75
C SER A 162 -1.34 5.82 16.36
N ILE A 163 -1.57 5.48 15.09
CA ILE A 163 -1.61 4.08 14.63
C ILE A 163 -0.19 3.52 14.45
N CYS A 164 0.76 4.35 14.00
CA CYS A 164 2.14 3.94 13.71
C CYS A 164 3.22 4.56 14.63
N SER A 165 2.85 5.53 15.46
CA SER A 165 3.74 6.07 16.49
C SER A 165 4.01 5.05 17.60
N ALA A 166 5.19 5.14 18.22
CA ALA A 166 5.64 4.17 19.23
C ALA A 166 4.81 4.18 20.54
N SER A 167 3.98 5.21 20.73
CA SER A 167 3.19 5.47 21.94
C SER A 167 1.69 5.13 21.78
N GLY A 168 1.24 4.75 20.59
CA GLY A 168 -0.16 4.36 20.37
C GLY A 168 -0.45 2.92 20.76
N THR A 169 -1.73 2.59 20.87
CA THR A 169 -2.30 1.23 21.03
C THR A 169 -2.05 0.33 19.81
N GLY A 170 -0.94 0.58 19.10
CA GLY A 170 -0.61 0.18 17.74
C GLY A 170 -1.01 -1.26 17.48
N SER A 171 -1.88 -1.42 16.47
CA SER A 171 -2.27 -2.72 15.95
C SER A 171 -1.00 -3.56 15.81
N SER A 172 -0.86 -4.62 16.62
CA SER A 172 0.38 -5.38 16.75
C SER A 172 0.63 -6.28 15.52
N GLY A 173 0.13 -5.87 14.35
CA GLY A 173 -0.17 -6.73 13.21
C GLY A 173 -1.21 -7.80 13.55
N ARG A 174 -1.84 -7.73 14.74
CA ARG A 174 -2.78 -8.72 15.22
C ARG A 174 -4.18 -8.40 14.72
N CYS A 175 -4.82 -9.44 14.23
CA CYS A 175 -6.24 -9.50 13.94
C CYS A 175 -7.02 -9.13 15.21
N ASN A 176 -7.75 -8.01 15.21
CA ASN A 176 -8.62 -7.65 16.31
C ASN A 176 -10.07 -8.02 15.95
N THR A 177 -10.60 -9.08 16.57
CA THR A 177 -11.99 -9.53 16.39
C THR A 177 -13.02 -8.57 17.02
N ARG A 178 -12.56 -7.62 17.85
CA ARG A 178 -13.36 -6.58 18.52
C ARG A 178 -13.12 -5.18 17.94
N ARG A 179 -12.89 -5.06 16.62
CA ARG A 179 -12.78 -3.73 15.98
C ARG A 179 -14.02 -2.84 16.15
N ASN A 180 -15.15 -3.37 16.62
CA ASN A 180 -16.31 -2.56 17.03
C ASN A 180 -15.96 -1.48 18.07
N ALA A 181 -14.96 -1.66 18.93
CA ALA A 181 -14.53 -0.60 19.86
C ALA A 181 -13.65 0.48 19.20
N LEU A 182 -13.02 0.19 18.05
CA LEU A 182 -12.33 1.20 17.23
C LEU A 182 -13.31 1.95 16.34
N VAL A 183 -14.45 1.34 15.99
CA VAL A 183 -15.57 2.02 15.33
C VAL A 183 -16.01 3.22 16.18
N ASP A 184 -16.11 3.10 17.50
CA ASP A 184 -16.46 4.23 18.38
C ASP A 184 -15.39 5.35 18.38
N LEU A 185 -14.10 5.00 18.26
CA LEU A 185 -12.99 5.97 18.19
C LEU A 185 -12.86 6.67 16.83
N PHE A 186 -13.23 6.01 15.73
CA PHE A 186 -13.16 6.59 14.38
C PHE A 186 -14.49 7.22 13.93
N GLN A 187 -15.66 6.75 14.41
CA GLN A 187 -16.97 7.35 14.12
C GLN A 187 -17.29 8.57 15.00
N SER A 188 -16.59 8.75 16.13
CA SER A 188 -16.70 9.98 16.92
C SER A 188 -15.88 11.14 16.36
N ASP A 189 -15.09 10.92 15.30
CA ASP A 189 -14.36 11.96 14.57
C ASP A 189 -15.16 12.39 13.33
N PRO A 190 -15.76 13.60 13.33
CA PRO A 190 -16.52 14.12 12.19
C PRO A 190 -15.68 14.21 10.90
N GLU A 191 -14.35 14.38 10.98
CA GLU A 191 -13.46 14.39 9.80
C GLU A 191 -13.36 13.00 9.14
N TYR A 192 -13.58 11.91 9.88
CA TYR A 192 -13.54 10.55 9.35
C TYR A 192 -14.74 10.24 8.42
N VAL A 193 -15.91 10.78 8.75
CA VAL A 193 -17.17 10.47 8.03
C VAL A 193 -17.30 11.31 6.75
N ASP A 194 -16.81 12.54 6.75
CA ASP A 194 -16.84 13.44 5.57
C ASP A 194 -15.54 13.38 4.73
N GLY A 195 -14.38 13.20 5.38
CA GLY A 195 -13.06 13.28 4.73
C GLY A 195 -12.67 12.09 3.86
N VAL A 196 -13.14 10.87 4.16
CA VAL A 196 -12.86 9.68 3.34
C VAL A 196 -13.52 9.76 1.95
N LEU A 197 -14.62 10.52 1.85
CA LEU A 197 -15.41 10.67 0.61
C LEU A 197 -14.98 11.85 -0.26
N ASP A 198 -14.19 12.78 0.28
CA ASP A 198 -13.82 14.04 -0.37
C ASP A 198 -12.31 14.25 -0.60
N LEU A 199 -11.49 13.21 -0.41
CA LEU A 199 -10.11 13.12 -0.96
C LEU A 199 -10.09 13.03 -2.50
N ARG A 200 -11.06 13.66 -3.19
CA ARG A 200 -11.17 13.77 -4.66
C ARG A 200 -10.24 14.82 -5.25
N SER A 201 -9.66 15.68 -4.41
CA SER A 201 -8.79 16.77 -4.81
C SER A 201 -7.35 16.30 -5.04
N THR A 202 -7.13 15.44 -6.03
CA THR A 202 -5.78 15.03 -6.44
C THR A 202 -5.24 15.77 -7.65
N SER A 203 -5.95 16.78 -8.15
CA SER A 203 -5.39 17.67 -9.17
C SER A 203 -4.23 18.53 -8.65
N ASP A 204 -4.13 18.76 -7.34
CA ASP A 204 -3.07 19.59 -6.73
C ASP A 204 -1.95 18.78 -6.04
N LEU A 205 -2.00 17.43 -6.06
CA LEU A 205 -1.04 16.57 -5.34
C LEU A 205 0.32 16.39 -6.02
N GLU A 206 0.73 17.36 -6.82
CA GLU A 206 2.11 17.50 -7.26
C GLU A 206 2.97 18.04 -6.10
N ALA A 207 3.49 17.13 -5.29
CA ALA A 207 4.88 17.08 -4.82
C ALA A 207 5.63 18.39 -4.48
N ARG A 208 4.99 19.42 -3.92
CA ARG A 208 5.71 20.66 -3.56
C ARG A 208 6.73 20.45 -2.42
N ALA A 209 6.56 19.41 -1.61
CA ALA A 209 7.46 19.08 -0.51
C ALA A 209 8.14 17.70 -0.64
N ALA A 210 7.83 16.94 -1.70
CA ALA A 210 8.19 15.53 -1.76
C ALA A 210 9.66 15.32 -2.17
N PRO A 211 10.37 14.33 -1.60
CA PRO A 211 11.80 14.15 -1.86
C PRO A 211 12.07 13.75 -3.31
N ASP A 212 13.12 14.34 -3.89
CA ASP A 212 13.73 13.84 -5.12
C ASP A 212 14.37 12.46 -4.83
N CYS A 213 14.18 11.49 -5.71
CA CYS A 213 14.73 10.14 -5.54
C CYS A 213 16.27 10.11 -5.58
N SER A 214 16.92 11.19 -6.02
CA SER A 214 18.37 11.39 -5.91
C SER A 214 18.85 11.64 -4.47
N GLN A 215 17.96 12.10 -3.59
CA GLN A 215 18.28 12.42 -2.19
C GLN A 215 18.30 11.16 -1.32
N PRO A 216 19.00 11.22 -0.17
CA PRO A 216 18.92 10.17 0.84
C PRO A 216 17.47 9.89 1.25
N GLU A 217 17.19 8.62 1.57
CA GLU A 217 15.88 8.21 2.06
C GLU A 217 15.53 8.99 3.34
N PRO A 218 14.35 9.64 3.42
CA PRO A 218 13.95 10.36 4.60
C PRO A 218 13.75 9.43 5.81
N ALA A 219 13.69 10.03 7.00
CA ALA A 219 13.32 9.29 8.19
C ALA A 219 11.91 8.71 8.04
N GLU A 220 11.74 7.44 8.46
CA GLU A 220 10.44 6.75 8.41
C GLU A 220 9.39 7.42 9.30
N LYS A 221 9.75 8.31 10.22
CA LYS A 221 8.79 8.95 11.13
C LYS A 221 9.06 10.44 11.29
N GLY A 222 7.99 11.20 11.52
CA GLY A 222 8.08 12.59 11.98
C GLY A 222 7.87 13.67 10.91
N HIS A 223 7.43 13.31 9.70
CA HIS A 223 6.97 14.32 8.74
C HIS A 223 5.65 14.94 9.19
N ARG A 224 5.54 16.28 9.19
CA ARG A 224 4.26 16.97 9.41
C ARG A 224 3.51 17.06 8.10
N ALA A 225 2.47 16.25 7.97
CA ALA A 225 1.60 16.29 6.81
C ALA A 225 0.82 17.61 6.73
N SER A 226 0.56 18.05 5.50
CA SER A 226 -0.27 19.23 5.25
C SER A 226 -1.77 18.88 5.30
N GLY A 227 -2.50 19.47 6.27
CA GLY A 227 -3.96 19.36 6.37
C GLY A 227 -4.49 18.03 6.95
N GLY A 228 -5.65 18.09 7.60
CA GLY A 228 -6.41 16.95 8.13
C GLY A 228 -5.70 16.11 9.21
N SER A 229 -6.32 14.99 9.58
CA SER A 229 -5.74 13.98 10.46
C SER A 229 -4.43 13.39 9.89
N ALA A 230 -3.37 13.35 10.70
CA ALA A 230 -2.06 12.80 10.34
C ALA A 230 -2.13 11.38 9.77
N HIS A 231 -3.12 10.58 10.20
CA HIS A 231 -3.31 9.22 9.72
C HIS A 231 -3.85 9.12 8.29
N LEU A 232 -4.62 10.12 7.84
CA LEU A 232 -5.24 10.16 6.51
C LEU A 232 -4.45 11.02 5.52
N ALA A 233 -3.64 11.94 6.01
CA ALA A 233 -2.96 12.96 5.22
C ALA A 233 -1.72 12.50 4.44
N TYR A 234 -1.45 11.19 4.32
CA TYR A 234 -0.27 10.68 3.59
C TYR A 234 -0.21 11.07 2.12
N SER A 235 -1.37 11.26 1.50
CA SER A 235 -1.46 11.73 0.12
C SER A 235 -1.51 13.25 0.03
N ALA A 236 -1.82 13.98 1.10
CA ALA A 236 -2.17 15.41 1.05
C ALA A 236 -1.03 16.33 0.59
N ASP A 237 0.22 16.01 0.94
CA ASP A 237 1.41 16.67 0.39
C ASP A 237 2.33 15.72 -0.40
N GLY A 238 1.97 14.43 -0.43
CA GLY A 238 2.66 13.39 -1.15
C GLY A 238 4.06 13.03 -0.63
N PHE A 239 4.52 13.57 0.51
CA PHE A 239 5.89 13.40 0.99
C PHE A 239 6.28 11.92 1.13
N TYR A 240 5.54 11.17 1.94
CA TYR A 240 5.82 9.75 2.17
C TYR A 240 5.39 8.85 1.02
N THR A 241 4.39 9.24 0.23
CA THR A 241 4.03 8.47 -0.98
C THR A 241 5.13 8.54 -2.04
N ARG A 242 5.79 9.70 -2.18
CA ARG A 242 6.96 9.84 -3.06
C ARG A 242 8.18 9.11 -2.49
N ALA A 243 8.44 9.23 -1.19
CA ALA A 243 9.53 8.49 -0.53
C ALA A 243 9.39 6.97 -0.76
N ALA A 244 8.18 6.43 -0.58
CA ALA A 244 7.86 5.05 -0.88
C ALA A 244 8.16 4.67 -2.34
N ALA A 245 7.75 5.48 -3.31
CA ALA A 245 8.05 5.24 -4.72
C ALA A 245 9.56 5.29 -5.03
N CYS A 246 10.30 6.25 -4.44
CA CYS A 246 11.75 6.32 -4.57
C CYS A 246 12.45 5.10 -3.94
N TYR A 247 11.95 4.60 -2.81
CA TYR A 247 12.43 3.37 -2.20
C TYR A 247 12.23 2.16 -3.11
N ILE A 248 11.04 2.04 -3.72
CA ILE A 248 10.74 1.00 -4.71
C ILE A 248 11.66 1.11 -5.92
N LEU A 249 11.89 2.31 -6.45
CA LEU A 249 12.82 2.55 -7.56
C LEU A 249 14.24 2.07 -7.24
N ARG A 250 14.78 2.45 -6.08
CA ARG A 250 16.15 2.04 -5.71
C ARG A 250 16.26 0.53 -5.51
N ALA A 251 15.26 -0.09 -4.88
CA ALA A 251 15.21 -1.55 -4.76
C ALA A 251 15.12 -2.23 -6.13
N PHE A 252 14.33 -1.68 -7.05
CA PHE A 252 14.19 -2.19 -8.40
C PHE A 252 15.52 -2.09 -9.16
N THR A 253 16.16 -0.94 -9.20
CA THR A 253 17.48 -0.74 -9.83
C THR A 253 18.52 -1.68 -9.25
N ALA A 254 18.58 -1.83 -7.93
CA ALA A 254 19.50 -2.78 -7.28
C ALA A 254 19.24 -4.23 -7.69
N SER A 255 17.98 -4.61 -7.92
CA SER A 255 17.62 -5.96 -8.39
C SER A 255 17.99 -6.25 -9.84
N GLN A 256 18.23 -5.22 -10.67
CA GLN A 256 18.67 -5.36 -12.06
C GLN A 256 20.20 -5.45 -12.18
N GLY A 257 20.95 -4.97 -11.18
CA GLY A 257 22.42 -4.97 -11.18
C GLY A 257 23.08 -6.25 -10.66
N VAL A 258 22.29 -7.29 -10.36
CA VAL A 258 22.76 -8.62 -9.98
C VAL A 258 22.64 -9.53 -11.20
N ALA A 259 23.59 -9.43 -12.12
CA ALA A 259 23.79 -10.32 -13.26
C ALA A 259 25.22 -10.84 -13.25
#